data_AF-A0A4U3AE75-F1
#
_entry.id   AF-A0A4U3AE75-F1
#
_cell.length_a   1.000
_cell.length_b   1.000
_cell.length_c   1.000
_cell.angle_alpha   90.00
_cell.angle_beta   90.00
_cell.angle_gamma   90.00
#
_symmetry.space_group_name_H-M   'P 1'
#
loop_
_entity.id
_entity.type
_entity.pdbx_description
1 polymer ?
#
loop_
_entity_poly.entity_id
_entity_poly.type
_entity_poly.pdbx_seq_one_letter_code
_entity_poly.pdbx_strand_id
1 'polypeptide(L)'
;MADIQGLKLNEKLKQAYDKALSIGLRFTSGARPGSTGPSGRPDSHSQGMAMDFAGTKQQMDDFAKWAKTSPLFTEVLWQTAGHFDHVHVGWQEGKHQTGKMYVGDQTLIDRPTGDGGGALSGSGTSSPNSDKGWITGAFTGVVRAIMIIVFLIIAVYFFMQAFPDMKVKLF
;
A
#
# COMPACT_ATOMS: atom_id res chain seq x y z
N MET A 1 -3.55 22.27 -8.29
CA MET A 1 -3.37 21.41 -7.10
C MET A 1 -4.75 21.11 -6.55
N ALA A 2 -5.08 19.83 -6.29
CA ALA A 2 -6.42 19.46 -5.86
C ALA A 2 -6.65 19.93 -4.41
N ASP A 3 -7.60 20.84 -4.22
CA ASP A 3 -8.14 21.21 -2.92
C ASP A 3 -9.02 20.05 -2.44
N ILE A 4 -8.39 19.02 -1.88
CA ILE A 4 -9.08 17.83 -1.39
C ILE A 4 -9.71 18.20 -0.04
N GLN A 5 -10.88 18.86 -0.10
CA GLN A 5 -11.82 19.06 1.02
C GLN A 5 -11.16 19.58 2.32
N GLY A 6 -10.30 20.60 2.26
CA GLY A 6 -9.73 21.21 3.47
C GLY A 6 -8.78 20.31 4.27
N LEU A 7 -8.26 19.23 3.65
CA LEU A 7 -7.22 18.41 4.26
C LEU A 7 -5.95 19.22 4.47
N LYS A 8 -5.32 19.07 5.65
CA LYS A 8 -3.97 19.59 5.92
C LYS A 8 -2.93 18.67 5.25
N LEU A 9 -2.95 18.63 3.92
CA LEU A 9 -2.06 17.77 3.14
C LEU A 9 -0.62 18.24 3.31
N ASN A 10 0.21 17.36 3.87
CA ASN A 10 1.67 17.42 3.76
C ASN A 10 2.11 16.40 2.69
N GLU A 11 3.37 16.48 2.24
CA GLU A 11 3.90 15.61 1.18
C GLU A 11 3.69 14.11 1.43
N LYS A 12 3.74 13.69 2.70
CA LYS A 12 3.54 12.30 3.11
C LYS A 12 2.09 11.84 2.96
N LEU A 13 1.12 12.75 3.08
CA LEU A 13 -0.31 12.43 2.92
C LEU A 13 -0.73 12.35 1.46
N LYS A 14 -0.05 13.10 0.59
CA LYS A 14 -0.20 12.92 -0.85
C LYS A 14 0.14 11.50 -1.27
N GLN A 15 1.15 10.87 -0.63
CA GLN A 15 1.50 9.47 -0.92
C GLN A 15 0.37 8.51 -0.57
N ALA A 16 -0.32 8.70 0.55
CA ALA A 16 -1.47 7.90 0.94
C ALA A 16 -2.63 8.03 -0.06
N TYR A 17 -2.93 9.27 -0.45
CA TYR A 17 -3.95 9.57 -1.45
C TYR A 17 -3.61 8.94 -2.81
N ASP A 18 -2.40 9.17 -3.31
CA ASP A 18 -1.91 8.61 -4.58
C ASP A 18 -1.91 7.08 -4.54
N LYS A 19 -1.51 6.47 -3.41
CA LYS A 19 -1.54 5.02 -3.23
C LYS A 19 -2.95 4.45 -3.28
N ALA A 20 -3.91 5.07 -2.60
CA ALA A 20 -5.30 4.63 -2.63
C ALA A 20 -5.85 4.69 -4.06
N LEU A 21 -5.61 5.79 -4.77
CA LEU A 21 -6.02 5.94 -6.18
C LEU A 21 -5.33 4.93 -7.10
N SER A 22 -4.05 4.62 -6.87
CA SER A 22 -3.30 3.64 -7.67
C SER A 22 -3.87 2.22 -7.60
N ILE A 23 -4.55 1.88 -6.50
CA ILE A 23 -5.24 0.60 -6.29
C ILE A 23 -6.69 0.65 -6.81
N GLY A 24 -7.14 1.82 -7.28
CA GLY A 24 -8.49 2.04 -7.79
C GLY A 24 -9.53 2.31 -6.71
N LEU A 25 -9.10 2.70 -5.50
CA LEU A 25 -10.02 3.20 -4.48
C LEU A 25 -10.48 4.62 -4.81
N ARG A 26 -11.70 4.94 -4.39
CA ARG A 26 -12.26 6.29 -4.46
C ARG A 26 -12.09 6.97 -3.11
N PHE A 27 -11.60 8.20 -3.12
CA PHE A 27 -11.65 9.09 -1.96
C PHE A 27 -13.10 9.44 -1.63
N THR A 28 -13.52 9.20 -0.39
CA THR A 28 -14.92 9.39 0.04
C THR A 28 -15.09 10.51 1.06
N SER A 29 -14.09 10.74 1.92
CA SER A 29 -14.16 11.80 2.92
C SER A 29 -12.78 12.26 3.39
N GLY A 30 -12.67 13.56 3.67
CA GLY A 30 -11.48 14.22 4.23
C GLY A 30 -11.80 15.01 5.49
N ALA A 31 -11.50 16.31 5.51
CA ALA A 31 -11.80 17.14 6.67
C ALA A 31 -13.32 17.35 6.82
N ARG A 32 -13.83 17.20 8.05
CA ARG A 32 -15.24 17.40 8.41
C ARG A 32 -15.33 18.31 9.64
N PRO A 33 -15.19 19.64 9.51
CA PRO A 33 -15.21 20.54 10.66
C PRO A 33 -16.43 20.32 11.57
N GLY A 34 -16.19 20.14 12.86
CA GLY A 34 -17.25 19.88 13.84
C GLY A 34 -17.71 18.43 13.96
N SER A 35 -17.15 17.48 13.20
CA SER A 35 -17.43 16.06 13.41
C SER A 35 -16.93 15.58 14.77
N THR A 36 -17.67 14.66 15.38
CA THR A 36 -17.35 14.07 16.67
C THR A 36 -17.38 12.55 16.58
N GLY A 37 -16.50 11.90 17.35
CA GLY A 37 -16.52 10.45 17.50
C GLY A 37 -17.56 10.00 18.54
N PRO A 38 -17.66 8.68 18.80
CA PRO A 38 -18.60 8.12 19.78
C PRO A 38 -18.49 8.70 21.20
N SER A 39 -17.33 9.25 21.56
CA SER A 39 -17.09 9.91 22.86
C SER A 39 -17.61 11.35 22.93
N GLY A 40 -18.22 11.87 21.86
CA GLY A 40 -18.65 13.27 21.74
C GLY A 40 -17.47 14.26 21.58
N ARG A 41 -16.24 13.76 21.51
CA ARG A 41 -15.03 14.57 21.29
C ARG A 41 -14.74 14.75 19.79
N PRO A 42 -14.09 15.84 19.39
CA PRO A 42 -13.66 16.04 18.01
C PRO A 42 -12.84 14.85 17.52
N ASP A 43 -13.23 14.28 16.37
CA ASP A 43 -12.51 13.15 15.76
C ASP A 43 -11.37 13.63 14.85
N SER A 44 -10.64 12.70 14.24
CA SER A 44 -9.51 13.07 13.39
C SER A 44 -9.93 13.74 12.08
N HIS A 45 -11.15 13.48 11.60
CA HIS A 45 -11.72 14.22 10.47
C HIS A 45 -12.00 15.68 10.81
N SER A 46 -12.43 15.98 12.04
CA SER A 46 -12.71 17.34 12.48
C SER A 46 -11.49 18.24 12.44
N GLN A 47 -10.30 17.63 12.51
CA GLN A 47 -9.01 18.32 12.49
C GLN A 47 -8.33 18.27 11.11
N GLY A 48 -8.99 17.68 10.10
CA GLY A 48 -8.43 17.44 8.78
C GLY A 48 -7.26 16.46 8.78
N MET A 49 -7.25 15.53 9.75
CA MET A 49 -6.19 14.55 10.01
C MET A 49 -6.61 13.09 9.74
N ALA A 50 -7.63 12.90 8.91
CA ALA A 50 -8.08 11.59 8.49
C ALA A 50 -8.63 11.60 7.06
N MET A 51 -8.61 10.43 6.42
CA MET A 51 -9.17 10.19 5.09
C MET A 51 -9.91 8.84 5.06
N ASP A 52 -11.03 8.82 4.35
CA ASP A 52 -11.83 7.62 4.11
C ASP A 52 -11.78 7.26 2.62
N PHE A 53 -11.50 5.99 2.32
CA PHE A 53 -11.45 5.46 0.96
C PHE A 53 -12.35 4.24 0.79
N ALA A 54 -13.07 4.14 -0.32
CA ALA A 54 -13.96 3.02 -0.60
C ALA A 54 -13.75 2.45 -2.01
N GLY A 55 -14.06 1.17 -2.18
CA GLY A 55 -13.96 0.46 -3.45
C GLY A 55 -14.44 -0.98 -3.30
N THR A 56 -13.89 -1.91 -4.07
CA THR A 56 -14.13 -3.34 -3.85
C THR A 56 -13.43 -3.80 -2.56
N LYS A 57 -13.95 -4.88 -1.95
CA LYS A 57 -13.34 -5.46 -0.74
C LYS A 57 -11.85 -5.75 -0.90
N GLN A 58 -11.46 -6.34 -2.03
CA GLN A 58 -10.07 -6.68 -2.32
C GLN A 58 -9.15 -5.45 -2.33
N GLN A 59 -9.58 -4.35 -2.97
CA GLN A 59 -8.82 -3.10 -3.02
C GLN A 59 -8.66 -2.50 -1.62
N MET A 60 -9.71 -2.58 -0.80
CA MET A 60 -9.69 -2.11 0.58
C MET A 60 -8.79 -2.98 1.47
N ASP A 61 -8.82 -4.31 1.31
CA ASP A 61 -7.91 -5.25 1.97
C ASP A 61 -6.45 -4.90 1.65
N ASP A 62 -6.13 -4.70 0.37
CA ASP A 62 -4.77 -4.39 -0.10
C ASP A 62 -4.28 -3.03 0.41
N PHE A 63 -5.15 -2.03 0.41
CA PHE A 63 -4.82 -0.70 0.92
C PHE A 63 -4.64 -0.70 2.44
N ALA A 64 -5.53 -1.35 3.20
CA ALA A 64 -5.42 -1.44 4.65
C ALA A 64 -4.16 -2.21 5.07
N LYS A 65 -3.81 -3.29 4.35
CA LYS A 65 -2.56 -4.04 4.58
C LYS A 65 -1.34 -3.17 4.34
N TRP A 66 -1.30 -2.42 3.24
CA TRP A 66 -0.22 -1.46 2.97
C TRP A 66 -0.16 -0.36 4.04
N ALA A 67 -1.29 0.24 4.40
CA ALA A 67 -1.36 1.34 5.36
C ALA A 67 -0.81 0.93 6.73
N LYS A 68 -1.08 -0.31 7.18
CA LYS A 68 -0.52 -0.88 8.42
C LYS A 68 1.00 -1.04 8.42
N THR A 69 1.64 -1.08 7.25
CA THR A 69 3.11 -1.10 7.10
C THR A 69 3.73 0.29 7.05
N SER A 70 2.89 1.33 6.98
CA SER A 70 3.32 2.71 6.88
C SER A 70 3.47 3.35 8.28
N PRO A 71 4.57 4.08 8.56
CA PRO A 71 4.75 4.84 9.79
C PRO A 71 3.89 6.11 9.81
N LEU A 72 3.21 6.42 8.70
CA LEU A 72 2.45 7.66 8.53
C LEU A 72 1.20 7.73 9.39
N PHE A 73 0.61 6.58 9.71
CA PHE A 73 -0.70 6.53 10.33
C PHE A 73 -0.62 6.15 11.80
N THR A 74 -1.45 6.82 12.59
CA THR A 74 -1.77 6.43 13.97
C THR A 74 -3.06 5.60 14.02
N GLU A 75 -3.84 5.58 12.93
CA GLU A 75 -5.10 4.84 12.82
C GLU A 75 -5.25 4.22 11.43
N VAL A 76 -5.61 2.93 11.37
CA VAL A 76 -5.99 2.22 10.13
C VAL A 76 -7.16 1.29 10.43
N LEU A 77 -8.37 1.69 10.07
CA LEU A 77 -9.61 0.97 10.41
C LEU A 77 -10.20 0.34 9.15
N TRP A 78 -10.32 -0.98 9.18
CA TRP A 78 -10.89 -1.78 8.11
C TRP A 78 -11.38 -3.12 8.67
N GLN A 79 -12.58 -3.54 8.28
CA GLN A 79 -13.30 -4.71 8.82
C GLN A 79 -13.44 -4.70 10.35
N THR A 80 -13.65 -3.52 10.90
CA THR A 80 -13.90 -3.27 12.32
C THR A 80 -15.24 -2.53 12.47
N ALA A 81 -15.77 -2.43 13.68
CA ALA A 81 -17.01 -1.72 13.95
C ALA A 81 -17.04 -0.32 13.26
N GLY A 82 -18.07 -0.09 12.44
CA GLY A 82 -18.26 1.16 11.69
C GLY A 82 -17.42 1.32 10.41
N HIS A 83 -16.57 0.35 10.05
CA HIS A 83 -15.61 0.45 8.92
C HIS A 83 -15.61 -0.82 8.05
N PHE A 84 -16.79 -1.26 7.61
CA PHE A 84 -16.96 -2.42 6.73
C PHE A 84 -17.15 -2.05 5.25
N ASP A 85 -17.44 -0.78 4.97
CA ASP A 85 -17.74 -0.22 3.64
C ASP A 85 -16.66 0.76 3.14
N HIS A 86 -15.71 1.13 4.00
CA HIS A 86 -14.57 1.99 3.69
C HIS A 86 -13.36 1.68 4.58
N VAL A 87 -12.18 2.09 4.13
CA VAL A 87 -10.95 2.12 4.94
C VAL A 87 -10.72 3.53 5.44
N HIS A 88 -10.59 3.67 6.75
CA HIS A 88 -10.21 4.93 7.40
C HIS A 88 -8.72 4.92 7.72
N VAL A 89 -8.02 6.00 7.39
CA VAL A 89 -6.65 6.25 7.81
C VAL A 89 -6.52 7.61 8.49
N GLY A 90 -5.88 7.63 9.66
CA GLY A 90 -5.67 8.82 10.46
C GLY A 90 -4.21 8.98 10.90
N TRP A 91 -3.77 10.23 11.07
CA TRP A 91 -2.37 10.56 11.44
C TRP A 91 -2.29 11.57 12.59
N GLN A 92 -3.37 11.69 13.37
CA GLN A 92 -3.38 12.51 14.55
C GLN A 92 -2.48 11.91 15.64
N GLU A 93 -1.41 12.62 15.98
CA GLU A 93 -0.52 12.27 17.09
C GLU A 93 -1.18 12.58 18.45
N GLY A 94 -0.76 11.85 19.50
CA GLY A 94 -1.25 12.06 20.88
C GLY A 94 -2.67 11.57 21.17
N LYS A 95 -3.41 11.08 20.16
CA LYS A 95 -4.73 10.45 20.32
C LYS A 95 -4.63 9.05 20.92
N HIS A 96 -3.58 8.32 20.54
CA HIS A 96 -3.28 6.95 20.98
C HIS A 96 -1.91 6.92 21.66
N GLN A 97 -1.58 5.80 22.30
CA GLN A 97 -0.25 5.58 22.89
C GLN A 97 0.87 5.84 21.87
N THR A 98 1.92 6.55 22.28
CA THR A 98 3.05 6.87 21.40
C THR A 98 3.68 5.60 20.83
N GLY A 99 3.92 5.60 19.52
CA GLY A 99 4.49 4.44 18.82
C GLY A 99 3.50 3.31 18.55
N LYS A 100 2.20 3.50 18.82
CA LYS A 100 1.14 2.53 18.49
C LYS A 100 0.27 3.02 17.33
N MET A 101 -0.34 2.08 16.63
CA MET A 101 -1.37 2.29 15.62
C MET A 101 -2.66 1.62 16.08
N TYR A 102 -3.77 2.36 16.06
CA TYR A 102 -5.10 1.82 16.34
C TYR A 102 -5.69 1.16 15.10
N VAL A 103 -6.15 -0.08 15.24
CA VAL A 103 -6.68 -0.88 14.12
C VAL A 103 -8.13 -1.31 14.30
N GLY A 104 -8.84 -0.64 15.22
CA GLY A 104 -10.24 -0.94 15.53
C GLY A 104 -10.40 -1.84 16.74
N ASP A 105 -11.64 -1.98 17.21
CA ASP A 105 -12.04 -2.92 18.28
C ASP A 105 -11.09 -2.93 19.50
N GLN A 106 -10.72 -1.74 19.99
CA GLN A 106 -9.81 -1.55 21.13
C GLN A 106 -8.40 -2.12 20.94
N THR A 107 -8.02 -2.45 19.70
CA THR A 107 -6.75 -3.07 19.37
C THR A 107 -5.73 -2.03 18.92
N LEU A 108 -4.57 -2.06 19.58
CA LEU A 108 -3.38 -1.28 19.25
C LEU A 108 -2.27 -2.22 18.81
N ILE A 109 -1.64 -1.94 17.68
CA ILE A 109 -0.44 -2.65 17.20
C ILE A 109 0.77 -1.72 17.26
N ASP A 110 1.98 -2.28 17.20
CA ASP A 110 3.19 -1.47 17.07
C ASP A 110 3.17 -0.71 15.74
N ARG A 111 3.37 0.60 15.82
CA ARG A 111 3.51 1.43 14.63
C ARG A 111 4.88 1.15 14.01
N PRO A 112 4.96 0.86 12.71
CA PRO A 112 6.23 0.69 12.03
C PRO A 112 7.16 1.89 12.24
N THR A 113 8.44 1.62 12.46
CA THR A 113 9.50 2.65 12.57
C THR A 113 10.28 2.75 11.27
N GLY A 114 10.52 3.95 10.75
CA GLY A 114 11.30 4.21 9.53
C GLY A 114 10.63 5.21 8.58
N ASP A 115 11.13 5.31 7.35
CA ASP A 115 10.68 6.30 6.35
C ASP A 115 9.39 5.91 5.61
N GLY A 116 8.82 4.75 5.94
CA GLY A 116 7.65 4.20 5.25
C GLY A 116 8.05 3.37 4.06
N GLY A 117 8.66 2.23 4.36
CA GLY A 117 9.02 1.17 3.41
C GLY A 117 7.84 0.43 2.78
N GLY A 118 6.68 1.08 2.63
CA GLY A 118 5.64 0.65 1.72
C GLY A 118 5.90 1.17 0.30
N ALA A 119 7.17 1.32 -0.10
CA ALA A 119 7.51 1.59 -1.48
C ALA A 119 6.92 0.46 -2.34
N LEU A 120 6.21 0.83 -3.39
CA LEU A 120 6.01 -0.03 -4.56
C LEU A 120 7.39 -0.27 -5.20
N SER A 121 8.15 -1.15 -4.58
CA SER A 121 9.34 -1.82 -5.08
C SER A 121 9.10 -3.29 -4.71
N GLY A 122 8.89 -4.23 -5.64
CA GLY A 122 9.52 -4.24 -6.94
C GLY A 122 11.04 -4.22 -6.76
N SER A 123 11.60 -5.20 -6.04
CA SER A 123 13.03 -5.52 -5.90
C SER A 123 13.81 -4.90 -4.71
N GLY A 124 14.23 -5.78 -3.79
CA GLY A 124 15.43 -5.65 -2.92
C GLY A 124 15.34 -4.57 -1.83
N THR A 125 15.66 -4.83 -0.56
CA THR A 125 16.86 -5.50 -0.05
C THR A 125 16.61 -5.74 1.44
N SER A 126 16.76 -6.97 1.92
CA SER A 126 16.72 -7.27 3.36
C SER A 126 18.05 -7.93 3.75
N SER A 127 18.71 -7.37 4.75
CA SER A 127 19.60 -8.11 5.66
C SER A 127 19.90 -7.25 6.89
N PRO A 128 20.23 -7.82 8.08
CA PRO A 128 20.62 -9.22 8.28
C PRO A 128 19.85 -9.99 9.38
N ASN A 129 20.05 -11.31 9.34
CA ASN A 129 19.87 -12.34 10.38
C ASN A 129 18.46 -12.90 10.63
N SER A 130 18.16 -14.09 10.07
CA SER A 130 18.54 -15.38 10.69
C SER A 130 17.72 -16.55 10.07
N ASP A 131 18.42 -17.34 9.27
CA ASP A 131 18.33 -18.80 9.10
C ASP A 131 17.05 -19.48 8.57
N LYS A 132 15.99 -18.76 8.18
CA LYS A 132 14.80 -19.37 7.53
C LYS A 132 14.54 -18.96 6.08
N GLY A 133 15.33 -18.06 5.51
CA GLY A 133 15.07 -17.45 4.19
C GLY A 133 15.71 -18.12 2.96
N TRP A 134 16.70 -19.01 3.14
CA TRP A 134 17.45 -19.57 2.01
C TRP A 134 16.56 -20.40 1.07
N ILE A 135 15.79 -21.33 1.63
CA ILE A 135 15.15 -22.39 0.84
C ILE A 135 14.03 -21.80 -0.07
N THR A 136 13.37 -20.73 0.36
CA THR A 136 12.28 -20.08 -0.40
C THR A 136 12.81 -19.12 -1.48
N GLY A 137 13.98 -18.51 -1.28
CA GLY A 137 14.58 -17.54 -2.20
C GLY A 137 15.12 -18.20 -3.49
N ALA A 138 15.75 -19.37 -3.37
CA ALA A 138 16.30 -20.10 -4.51
C ALA A 138 15.21 -20.59 -5.47
N PHE A 139 14.07 -21.06 -4.94
CA PHE A 139 12.97 -21.60 -5.73
C PHE A 139 12.31 -20.54 -6.62
N THR A 140 12.14 -19.32 -6.08
CA THR A 140 11.50 -18.20 -6.80
C THR A 140 12.41 -17.64 -7.90
N GLY A 141 13.73 -17.60 -7.67
CA GLY A 141 14.72 -17.16 -8.68
C GLY A 141 14.84 -18.12 -9.86
N VAL A 142 14.89 -19.43 -9.59
CA VAL A 142 14.98 -20.46 -10.63
C VAL A 142 13.74 -20.48 -11.50
N VAL A 143 12.53 -20.41 -10.92
CA VAL A 143 11.28 -20.35 -11.68
C VAL A 143 11.22 -19.12 -12.59
N ARG A 144 11.69 -17.96 -12.11
CA ARG A 144 11.74 -16.73 -12.91
C ARG A 144 12.75 -16.83 -14.06
N ALA A 145 13.92 -17.41 -13.82
CA ALA A 145 14.92 -17.63 -14.86
C ALA A 145 14.41 -18.59 -15.95
N ILE A 146 13.75 -19.69 -15.54
CA ILE A 146 13.14 -20.65 -16.47
C ILE A 146 12.07 -19.97 -17.32
N MET A 147 11.19 -19.16 -16.72
CA MET A 147 10.15 -18.44 -17.46
C MET A 147 10.75 -17.49 -18.51
N ILE A 148 11.80 -16.73 -18.17
CA ILE A 148 12.48 -15.84 -19.11
C ILE A 148 13.07 -16.62 -20.29
N ILE A 149 13.72 -17.77 -20.01
CA ILE A 149 14.30 -18.62 -21.07
C ILE A 149 13.22 -19.16 -21.99
N VAL A 150 12.09 -19.61 -21.45
CA VAL A 150 10.94 -20.09 -22.25
C VAL A 150 10.39 -18.96 -23.13
N PHE A 151 10.21 -17.75 -22.60
CA PHE A 151 9.77 -16.60 -23.39
C PHE A 151 10.75 -16.23 -24.51
N LEU A 152 12.06 -16.30 -24.26
CA LEU A 152 13.08 -16.04 -25.28
C LEU A 152 13.05 -17.10 -26.38
N ILE A 153 12.90 -18.38 -26.04
CA ILE A 153 12.80 -19.46 -27.04
C ILE A 153 11.55 -19.28 -27.90
N ILE A 154 10.40 -18.95 -27.29
CA ILE A 154 9.16 -18.68 -28.02
C ILE A 154 9.33 -17.46 -28.93
N ALA A 155 9.92 -16.38 -28.44
CA ALA A 155 10.18 -15.18 -29.23
C ALA A 155 11.08 -15.48 -30.45
N VAL A 156 12.16 -16.25 -30.26
CA VAL A 156 13.04 -16.67 -31.35
C VAL A 156 12.30 -17.56 -32.34
N TYR A 157 11.48 -18.50 -31.87
CA TYR A 157 10.67 -19.36 -32.75
C TYR A 157 9.70 -18.55 -33.61
N PHE A 158 8.95 -17.64 -33.01
CA PHE A 158 8.05 -16.73 -33.74
C PHE A 158 8.81 -15.84 -34.73
N PHE A 159 9.99 -15.35 -34.34
CA PHE A 159 10.81 -14.50 -35.19
C PHE A 159 11.36 -15.26 -36.41
N MET A 160 11.81 -16.50 -36.23
CA MET A 160 12.24 -17.38 -37.33
C MET A 160 11.08 -17.77 -38.25
N GLN A 161 9.87 -17.93 -37.71
CA GLN A 161 8.67 -18.22 -38.51
C GLN A 161 8.17 -16.98 -39.27
N ALA A 162 8.26 -15.79 -38.66
CA ALA A 162 7.86 -14.52 -39.27
C ALA A 162 8.84 -14.07 -40.36
N PHE A 163 10.11 -14.47 -40.29
CA PHE A 163 11.16 -14.05 -41.21
C PHE A 163 12.03 -15.23 -41.68
N PRO A 164 11.47 -16.20 -42.43
CA PRO A 164 12.18 -17.43 -42.82
C PRO A 164 13.36 -17.18 -43.78
N ASP A 165 13.39 -16.06 -44.50
CA ASP A 165 14.41 -15.74 -45.50
C ASP A 165 15.55 -14.83 -45.00
N MET A 166 15.60 -14.53 -43.70
CA MET A 166 16.72 -13.76 -43.14
C MET A 166 17.98 -14.62 -43.07
N LYS A 167 18.81 -14.51 -44.11
CA LYS A 167 20.20 -14.98 -44.10
C LYS A 167 20.97 -14.21 -43.04
N VAL A 168 21.16 -14.81 -41.87
CA VAL A 168 22.07 -14.30 -40.84
C VAL A 168 23.47 -14.26 -41.46
N LYS A 169 23.91 -13.07 -41.90
CA LYS A 169 25.31 -12.83 -42.25
C LYS A 169 26.07 -12.66 -40.94
N LEU A 170 26.64 -13.75 -40.45
CA LEU A 170 27.72 -13.69 -39.47
C LEU A 170 28.93 -13.07 -40.17
N PHE A 171 29.32 -11.87 -39.74
CA PHE A 171 30.64 -11.29 -39.99
C PHE A 171 31.59 -11.73 -38.89
#